data_AF-A0ABC8XUG2-F1
#
_entry.id   AF-A0ABC8XUG2-F1
#
_cell.length_a   1.000
_cell.length_b   1.000
_cell.length_c   1.000
_cell.angle_alpha   90.00
_cell.angle_beta   90.00
_cell.angle_gamma   90.00
#
_symmetry.space_group_name_H-M   'P 1'
#
loop_
_entity.id
_entity.type
_entity.pdbx_description
1 polymer ?
#
loop_
_entity_poly.entity_id
_entity_poly.type
_entity_poly.pdbx_seq_one_letter_code
_entity_poly.pdbx_strand_id
1 'polypeptide(L)'
;MSRLATGLQRLRRSSSSPWEVLWSALASCGLVLFSQLAVAMVPRLFPNLSLLAMLPIAGLVFLAAIVLGRLWRRFIGVAASAPLFVLFNILLLWGVYVFVIRRDTSSLLDMLINAECALLLWGLYRILSGDPGIVACDSSYLEEAGCKDFVEAICPSELPVLSRVRQCNWCKANVRGYDHHCPAFGTCIGQKNHRLFMALLTGFVVAESTYTMCSTKYITRCINSGTLRSENPVSLNLVISTMLFSILQVVWQIVFLMWHIYCICFNIKTDEWVISNFPCFGLFLHQLQVVFSLAVSCS
;
A
#
# COMPACT_ATOMS: atom_id res chain seq x y z
N MET A 1 -16.76 12.50 -23.96
CA MET A 1 -15.28 12.39 -24.04
C MET A 1 -14.60 12.00 -22.72
N SER A 2 -15.22 12.17 -21.54
CA SER A 2 -14.71 11.60 -20.26
C SER A 2 -14.60 10.07 -20.23
N ARG A 3 -15.47 9.37 -20.98
CA ARG A 3 -15.40 7.92 -21.22
C ARG A 3 -14.15 7.49 -22.01
N LEU A 4 -13.55 8.38 -22.80
CA LEU A 4 -12.39 8.07 -23.63
C LEU A 4 -11.10 8.00 -22.81
N ALA A 5 -10.93 8.88 -21.81
CA ALA A 5 -9.75 8.90 -20.94
C ALA A 5 -9.74 7.78 -19.89
N THR A 6 -10.91 7.45 -19.31
CA THR A 6 -11.09 6.19 -18.56
C THR A 6 -10.93 4.99 -19.49
N GLY A 7 -11.39 5.11 -20.74
CA GLY A 7 -11.16 4.16 -21.81
C GLY A 7 -9.67 3.93 -22.07
N LEU A 8 -8.82 4.96 -22.13
CA LEU A 8 -7.38 4.85 -22.41
C LEU A 8 -6.58 4.21 -21.26
N GLN A 9 -6.91 4.50 -19.99
CA GLN A 9 -6.34 3.76 -18.86
C GLN A 9 -6.81 2.31 -18.81
N ARG A 10 -8.09 2.07 -19.13
CA ARG A 10 -8.66 0.72 -19.23
C ARG A 10 -8.09 -0.03 -20.44
N LEU A 11 -7.78 0.65 -21.54
CA LEU A 11 -7.12 0.14 -22.74
C LEU A 11 -5.65 -0.17 -22.48
N ARG A 12 -4.93 0.64 -21.70
CA ARG A 12 -3.55 0.32 -21.27
C ARG A 12 -3.48 -0.89 -20.32
N ARG A 13 -4.51 -1.10 -19.48
CA ARG A 13 -4.70 -2.34 -18.71
C ARG A 13 -5.22 -3.50 -19.57
N SER A 14 -5.93 -3.21 -20.66
CA SER A 14 -6.49 -4.21 -21.59
C SER A 14 -5.54 -4.59 -22.72
N SER A 15 -4.46 -3.83 -22.95
CA SER A 15 -3.44 -4.13 -23.96
C SER A 15 -2.36 -5.08 -23.44
N SER A 16 -2.30 -5.29 -22.12
CA SER A 16 -1.48 -6.34 -21.52
C SER A 16 -2.05 -7.68 -21.91
N SER A 17 -1.21 -8.53 -22.49
CA SER A 17 -1.63 -9.90 -22.80
C SER A 17 -2.06 -10.61 -21.50
N PRO A 18 -3.03 -11.54 -21.54
CA PRO A 18 -3.40 -12.33 -20.36
C PRO A 18 -2.19 -12.99 -19.68
N TRP A 19 -1.18 -13.32 -20.48
CA TRP A 19 0.09 -13.87 -20.05
C TRP A 19 0.90 -12.90 -19.18
N GLU A 20 1.00 -11.62 -19.56
CA GLU A 20 1.67 -10.59 -18.75
C GLU A 20 1.00 -10.38 -17.40
N VAL A 21 -0.32 -10.37 -17.37
CA VAL A 21 -1.10 -10.24 -16.12
C VAL A 21 -0.83 -11.43 -15.21
N LEU A 22 -0.82 -12.65 -15.77
CA LEU A 22 -0.52 -13.87 -15.03
C LEU A 22 0.90 -13.84 -14.46
N TRP A 23 1.91 -13.50 -15.26
CA TRP A 23 3.31 -13.41 -14.79
C TRP A 23 3.48 -12.37 -13.71
N SER A 24 2.82 -11.21 -13.83
CA SER A 24 2.86 -10.17 -12.80
C SER A 24 2.22 -10.64 -11.50
N ALA A 25 1.11 -11.39 -11.57
CA ALA A 25 0.49 -12.00 -10.41
C ALA A 25 1.39 -13.05 -9.75
N LEU A 26 1.96 -13.96 -10.54
CA LEU A 26 2.88 -14.98 -10.03
C LEU A 26 4.13 -14.35 -9.40
N ALA A 27 4.72 -13.35 -10.04
CA ALA A 27 5.87 -12.63 -9.49
C ALA A 27 5.53 -11.88 -8.20
N SER A 28 4.33 -11.28 -8.12
CA SER A 28 3.89 -10.58 -6.91
C SER A 28 3.65 -11.56 -5.77
N CYS A 29 2.97 -12.69 -6.04
CA CYS A 29 2.74 -13.77 -5.07
C CYS A 29 4.07 -14.36 -4.58
N GLY A 30 4.97 -14.71 -5.50
CA GLY A 30 6.30 -15.21 -5.19
C GLY A 30 7.11 -14.24 -4.33
N LEU A 31 7.03 -12.93 -4.61
CA LEU A 31 7.68 -11.91 -3.79
C LEU A 31 7.10 -11.82 -2.37
N VAL A 32 5.77 -11.91 -2.21
CA VAL A 32 5.13 -11.99 -0.89
C VAL A 32 5.67 -13.21 -0.14
N LEU A 33 5.56 -14.41 -0.73
CA LEU A 33 6.01 -15.65 -0.09
C LEU A 33 7.49 -15.61 0.27
N PHE A 34 8.35 -15.11 -0.62
CA PHE A 34 9.77 -14.96 -0.36
C PHE A 34 10.05 -14.01 0.81
N SER A 35 9.44 -12.82 0.80
CA SER A 35 9.63 -11.83 1.86
C SER A 35 9.15 -12.34 3.22
N GLN A 36 8.03 -13.05 3.25
CA GLN A 36 7.44 -13.59 4.47
C GLN A 36 8.21 -14.80 4.99
N LEU A 37 8.72 -15.66 4.10
CA LEU A 37 9.63 -16.75 4.47
C LEU A 37 10.94 -16.21 5.03
N ALA A 38 11.49 -15.12 4.45
CA ALA A 38 12.68 -14.47 4.97
C ALA A 38 12.45 -13.94 6.40
N VAL A 39 11.35 -13.23 6.65
CA VAL A 39 11.00 -12.76 8.00
C VAL A 39 10.77 -13.93 8.96
N ALA A 40 10.23 -15.06 8.48
CA ALA A 40 10.02 -16.26 9.29
C ALA A 40 11.31 -16.93 9.77
N MET A 41 12.45 -16.62 9.13
CA MET A 41 13.75 -17.04 9.62
C MET A 41 14.18 -16.29 10.89
N VAL A 42 13.65 -15.09 11.18
CA VAL A 42 14.04 -14.31 12.37
C VAL A 42 13.69 -15.04 13.68
N PRO A 43 12.43 -15.43 13.95
CA PRO A 43 12.11 -16.15 15.19
C PRO A 43 12.76 -17.54 15.23
N ARG A 44 13.04 -18.14 14.06
CA ARG A 44 13.71 -19.45 13.98
C ARG A 44 15.20 -19.38 14.33
N LEU A 45 15.91 -18.35 13.87
CA LEU A 45 17.35 -18.17 14.09
C LEU A 45 17.65 -17.54 15.45
N PHE A 46 16.74 -16.74 15.96
CA PHE A 46 16.92 -15.98 17.21
C PHE A 46 15.83 -16.23 18.25
N PRO A 47 15.50 -17.49 18.61
CA PRO A 47 14.35 -17.82 19.46
C PRO A 47 14.42 -17.24 20.87
N ASN A 48 15.61 -16.85 21.34
CA ASN A 48 15.82 -16.29 22.68
C ASN A 48 15.63 -14.76 22.73
N LEU A 49 15.47 -14.09 21.58
CA LEU A 49 15.25 -12.64 21.56
C LEU A 49 13.81 -12.30 21.95
N SER A 50 13.63 -11.15 22.58
CA SER A 50 12.29 -10.59 22.79
C SER A 50 11.68 -10.15 21.46
N LEU A 51 10.35 -10.10 21.39
CA LEU A 51 9.63 -9.60 20.21
C LEU A 51 10.10 -8.18 19.80
N LEU A 52 10.36 -7.32 20.79
CA LEU A 52 10.85 -5.96 20.56
C LEU A 52 12.26 -5.95 19.92
N ALA A 53 13.15 -6.85 20.35
CA ALA A 53 14.48 -6.99 19.76
C ALA A 53 14.43 -7.60 18.36
N MET A 54 13.44 -8.45 18.06
CA MET A 54 13.25 -9.02 16.73
C MET A 54 12.73 -8.01 15.70
N LEU A 55 11.98 -6.98 16.10
CA LEU A 55 11.39 -6.00 15.17
C LEU A 55 12.40 -5.32 14.22
N PRO A 56 13.52 -4.72 14.69
CA PRO A 56 14.48 -4.11 13.78
C PRO A 56 15.16 -5.14 12.87
N ILE A 57 15.41 -6.36 13.36
CA ILE A 57 15.99 -7.45 12.58
C ILE A 57 15.02 -7.88 11.47
N ALA A 58 13.74 -8.08 11.81
CA ALA A 58 12.68 -8.39 10.86
C ALA A 58 12.52 -7.29 9.81
N GLY A 59 12.61 -6.02 10.20
CA GLY A 59 12.60 -4.88 9.28
C GLY A 59 13.76 -4.94 8.27
N LEU A 60 15.00 -5.14 8.75
CA LEU A 60 16.18 -5.28 7.89
C LEU A 60 16.09 -6.49 6.96
N VAL A 61 15.64 -7.64 7.47
CA VAL A 61 15.46 -8.86 6.68
C VAL A 61 14.39 -8.67 5.61
N PHE A 62 13.26 -8.05 5.96
CA PHE A 62 12.20 -7.72 5.01
C PHE A 62 12.73 -6.79 3.90
N LEU A 63 13.43 -5.72 4.26
CA LEU A 63 14.04 -4.80 3.28
C LEU A 63 15.03 -5.51 2.37
N ALA A 64 15.92 -6.33 2.92
CA ALA A 64 16.87 -7.12 2.16
C ALA A 64 16.16 -8.07 1.19
N ALA A 65 15.11 -8.76 1.62
CA ALA A 65 14.32 -9.66 0.78
C ALA A 65 13.64 -8.90 -0.37
N ILE A 66 13.09 -7.71 -0.11
CA ILE A 66 12.49 -6.87 -1.13
C ILE A 66 13.52 -6.39 -2.17
N VAL A 67 14.70 -5.96 -1.72
CA VAL A 67 15.80 -5.54 -2.62
C VAL A 67 16.27 -6.71 -3.47
N LEU A 68 16.49 -7.87 -2.87
CA LEU A 68 16.93 -9.07 -3.58
C LEU A 68 15.87 -9.53 -4.60
N GLY A 69 14.59 -9.53 -4.21
CA GLY A 69 13.48 -9.84 -5.10
C GLY A 69 13.35 -8.84 -6.26
N ARG A 70 13.71 -7.57 -6.07
CA ARG A 70 13.80 -6.59 -7.17
C ARG A 70 14.95 -6.91 -8.12
N LEU A 71 16.14 -7.23 -7.61
CA LEU A 71 17.30 -7.59 -8.43
C LEU A 71 17.01 -8.84 -9.28
N TRP A 72 16.42 -9.86 -8.67
CA TRP A 72 16.01 -11.09 -9.35
C TRP A 72 15.00 -10.84 -10.47
N ARG A 73 13.95 -10.06 -10.19
CA ARG A 73 12.94 -9.70 -11.20
C ARG A 73 13.53 -8.91 -12.36
N ARG A 74 14.48 -8.00 -12.09
CA ARG A 74 15.19 -7.25 -13.13
C ARG A 74 16.02 -8.15 -14.03
N PHE A 75 16.60 -9.22 -13.47
CA PHE A 75 17.36 -10.20 -14.24
C PHE A 75 16.47 -11.05 -15.16
N ILE A 76 15.29 -11.48 -14.69
CA ILE A 76 14.35 -12.31 -15.48
C ILE A 76 13.47 -11.45 -16.41
N GLY A 77 13.39 -10.14 -16.19
CA GLY A 77 12.56 -9.23 -16.99
C GLY A 77 11.07 -9.32 -16.68
N VAL A 78 10.68 -9.74 -15.46
CA VAL A 78 9.27 -9.85 -15.05
C VAL A 78 8.88 -8.70 -14.14
N ALA A 79 7.87 -7.93 -14.55
CA ALA A 79 7.28 -6.90 -13.71
C ALA A 79 6.42 -7.55 -12.61
N ALA A 80 6.39 -6.94 -11.41
CA ALA A 80 5.36 -7.28 -10.43
C ALA A 80 4.57 -6.04 -10.02
N SER A 81 3.37 -6.27 -9.52
CA SER A 81 2.36 -5.24 -9.30
C SER A 81 2.21 -4.97 -7.81
N ALA A 82 2.37 -3.71 -7.39
CA ALA A 82 2.16 -3.29 -6.00
C ALA A 82 0.78 -3.66 -5.48
N PRO A 83 -0.32 -3.39 -6.22
CA PRO A 83 -1.65 -3.78 -5.78
C PRO A 83 -1.80 -5.29 -5.56
N LEU A 84 -1.16 -6.11 -6.39
CA LEU A 84 -1.16 -7.56 -6.21
C LEU A 84 -0.32 -7.96 -5.00
N PHE A 85 0.81 -7.30 -4.76
CA PHE A 85 1.59 -7.49 -3.54
C PHE A 85 0.77 -7.18 -2.28
N VAL A 86 0.01 -6.07 -2.26
CA VAL A 86 -0.91 -5.73 -1.15
C VAL A 86 -1.99 -6.81 -1.02
N LEU A 87 -2.65 -7.18 -2.11
CA LEU A 87 -3.68 -8.22 -2.14
C LEU A 87 -3.18 -9.55 -1.54
N PHE A 88 -2.03 -10.04 -1.99
CA PHE A 88 -1.48 -11.30 -1.51
C PHE A 88 -1.05 -11.25 -0.04
N ASN A 89 -0.61 -10.08 0.48
CA ASN A 89 -0.36 -9.94 1.91
C ASN A 89 -1.65 -9.98 2.73
N ILE A 90 -2.75 -9.34 2.27
CA ILE A 90 -4.07 -9.45 2.91
C ILE A 90 -4.49 -10.92 2.98
N LEU A 91 -4.42 -11.64 1.85
CA LEU A 91 -4.81 -13.04 1.76
C LEU A 91 -3.91 -13.94 2.61
N LEU A 92 -2.61 -13.66 2.69
CA LEU A 92 -1.69 -14.40 3.53
C LEU A 92 -2.03 -14.23 5.01
N LEU A 93 -2.17 -12.99 5.50
CA LEU A 93 -2.52 -12.73 6.91
C LEU A 93 -3.86 -13.36 7.27
N TRP A 94 -4.86 -13.21 6.40
CA TRP A 94 -6.16 -13.87 6.58
C TRP A 94 -6.05 -15.40 6.55
N GLY A 95 -5.22 -15.96 5.67
CA GLY A 95 -4.94 -17.40 5.63
C GLY A 95 -4.31 -17.91 6.91
N VAL A 96 -3.25 -17.25 7.41
CA VAL A 96 -2.64 -17.62 8.70
C VAL A 96 -3.65 -17.51 9.84
N TYR A 97 -4.50 -16.48 9.82
CA TYR A 97 -5.57 -16.36 10.79
C TYR A 97 -6.53 -17.57 10.73
N VAL A 98 -7.11 -17.87 9.57
CA VAL A 98 -8.11 -18.93 9.40
C VAL A 98 -7.56 -20.31 9.74
N PHE A 99 -6.34 -20.62 9.31
CA PHE A 99 -5.77 -21.97 9.43
C PHE A 99 -5.02 -22.20 10.75
N VAL A 100 -4.51 -21.15 11.41
CA VAL A 100 -3.68 -21.28 12.63
C VAL A 100 -4.33 -20.64 13.85
N ILE A 101 -4.72 -19.36 13.76
CA ILE A 101 -5.11 -18.56 14.95
C ILE A 101 -6.60 -18.71 15.31
N ARG A 102 -7.46 -19.00 14.33
CA ARG A 102 -8.93 -18.97 14.47
C ARG A 102 -9.47 -19.84 15.60
N ARG A 103 -8.86 -21.00 15.85
CA ARG A 103 -9.30 -21.94 16.89
C ARG A 103 -9.28 -21.33 18.30
N ASP A 104 -8.45 -20.32 18.50
CA ASP A 104 -8.21 -19.67 19.79
C ASP A 104 -8.91 -18.30 19.89
N THR A 105 -9.78 -17.98 18.93
CA THR A 105 -10.42 -16.68 18.79
C THR A 105 -11.91 -16.78 19.15
N SER A 106 -12.45 -15.78 19.87
CA SER A 106 -13.88 -15.73 20.19
C SER A 106 -14.73 -15.51 18.94
N SER A 107 -15.98 -15.94 18.95
CA SER A 107 -16.88 -15.80 17.79
C SER A 107 -17.05 -14.35 17.30
N LEU A 108 -17.13 -13.39 18.23
CA LEU A 108 -17.19 -11.96 17.91
C LEU A 108 -15.95 -11.48 17.18
N LEU A 109 -14.76 -11.90 17.64
CA LEU A 109 -13.48 -11.49 17.06
C LEU A 109 -13.23 -12.21 15.71
N ASP A 110 -13.74 -13.43 15.55
CA ASP A 110 -13.76 -14.12 14.27
C ASP A 110 -14.64 -13.42 13.24
N MET A 111 -15.85 -13.00 13.62
CA MET A 111 -16.70 -12.19 12.74
C MET A 111 -16.04 -10.86 12.37
N LEU A 112 -15.40 -10.20 13.34
CA LEU A 112 -14.70 -8.93 13.11
C LEU A 112 -13.57 -9.07 12.08
N ILE A 113 -12.65 -10.02 12.25
CA ILE A 113 -11.53 -10.21 11.32
C ILE A 113 -12.00 -10.57 9.91
N ASN A 114 -13.02 -11.43 9.80
CA ASN A 114 -13.56 -11.78 8.48
C ASN A 114 -14.24 -10.57 7.82
N ALA A 115 -14.94 -9.74 8.59
CA ALA A 115 -15.54 -8.50 8.09
C ALA A 115 -14.46 -7.49 7.67
N GLU A 116 -13.42 -7.27 8.48
CA GLU A 116 -12.28 -6.42 8.15
C GLU A 116 -11.60 -6.87 6.84
N CYS A 117 -11.30 -8.17 6.69
CA CYS A 117 -10.73 -8.72 5.47
C CYS A 117 -11.64 -8.49 4.25
N ALA A 118 -12.94 -8.78 4.37
CA ALA A 118 -13.90 -8.56 3.29
C ALA A 118 -13.99 -7.08 2.89
N LEU A 119 -14.00 -6.16 3.87
CA LEU A 119 -14.02 -4.72 3.63
C LEU A 119 -12.74 -4.22 2.95
N LEU A 120 -11.57 -4.75 3.34
CA LEU A 120 -10.30 -4.43 2.69
C LEU A 120 -10.25 -4.92 1.24
N LEU A 121 -10.67 -6.15 0.97
CA LEU A 121 -10.74 -6.70 -0.39
C LEU A 121 -11.72 -5.91 -1.27
N TRP A 122 -12.90 -5.61 -0.73
CA TRP A 122 -13.89 -4.79 -1.42
C TRP A 122 -13.37 -3.37 -1.68
N GLY A 123 -12.77 -2.73 -0.68
CA GLY A 123 -12.20 -1.39 -0.82
C GLY A 123 -11.06 -1.36 -1.84
N LEU A 124 -10.17 -2.36 -1.83
CA LEU A 124 -9.07 -2.49 -2.79
C LEU A 124 -9.61 -2.62 -4.22
N TYR A 125 -10.62 -3.46 -4.43
CA TYR A 125 -11.30 -3.56 -5.72
C TYR A 125 -11.91 -2.22 -6.17
N ARG A 126 -12.59 -1.52 -5.24
CA ARG A 126 -13.26 -0.25 -5.51
C ARG A 126 -12.28 0.88 -5.84
N ILE A 127 -11.14 0.97 -5.15
CA ILE A 127 -10.14 2.01 -5.41
C ILE A 127 -9.39 1.74 -6.72
N LEU A 128 -9.10 0.47 -7.03
CA LEU A 128 -8.44 0.06 -8.28
C LEU A 128 -9.31 0.29 -9.52
N SER A 129 -10.62 0.13 -9.37
CA SER A 129 -11.60 0.25 -10.47
C SER A 129 -12.24 1.64 -10.56
N GLY A 130 -12.04 2.48 -9.54
CA GLY A 130 -12.64 3.80 -9.41
C GLY A 130 -11.93 4.87 -10.23
N ASP A 131 -12.69 5.87 -10.66
CA ASP A 131 -12.15 7.09 -11.28
C ASP A 131 -11.57 8.01 -10.18
N PRO A 132 -10.27 8.35 -10.22
CA PRO A 132 -9.69 9.28 -9.24
C PRO A 132 -10.13 10.73 -9.43
N GLY A 133 -10.79 11.03 -10.56
CA GLY A 133 -11.17 12.39 -10.97
C GLY A 133 -10.45 12.82 -12.24
N ILE A 134 -10.34 11.94 -13.24
CA ILE A 134 -9.63 12.23 -14.50
C ILE A 134 -10.41 13.28 -15.29
N VAL A 135 -9.68 14.27 -15.80
CA VAL A 135 -10.22 15.36 -16.63
C VAL A 135 -9.56 15.29 -18.01
N ALA A 136 -10.37 15.37 -19.07
CA ALA A 136 -9.86 15.59 -20.41
C ALA A 136 -9.45 17.06 -20.52
N CYS A 137 -8.18 17.33 -20.81
CA CYS A 137 -7.71 18.67 -21.08
C CYS A 137 -7.61 18.80 -22.59
N ASP A 138 -8.50 19.58 -23.20
CA ASP A 138 -8.44 19.85 -24.62
C ASP A 138 -7.23 20.75 -24.91
N SER A 139 -6.42 20.35 -25.90
CA SER A 139 -5.18 21.05 -26.29
C SER A 139 -5.40 22.49 -26.72
N SER A 140 -6.64 22.88 -27.04
CA SER A 140 -7.02 24.24 -27.40
C SER A 140 -6.72 25.25 -26.29
N TYR A 141 -6.74 24.85 -25.02
CA TYR A 141 -6.38 25.73 -23.89
C TYR A 141 -4.85 25.84 -23.68
N LEU A 142 -4.07 24.90 -24.21
CA LEU A 142 -2.61 24.88 -24.08
C LEU A 142 -1.91 25.61 -25.24
N GLU A 143 -2.53 25.69 -26.42
CA GLU A 143 -2.01 26.49 -27.54
C GLU A 143 -2.21 27.99 -27.35
N GLU A 144 -3.26 28.41 -26.64
CA GLU A 144 -3.49 29.84 -26.33
C GLU A 144 -2.63 30.32 -25.14
N ALA A 145 -2.11 29.40 -24.32
CA ALA A 145 -1.24 29.67 -23.17
C ALA A 145 0.26 29.52 -23.49
N GLY A 146 0.64 29.88 -24.72
CA GLY A 146 2.03 29.98 -25.13
C GLY A 146 2.78 31.01 -24.28
N CYS A 147 3.84 30.53 -23.62
CA CYS A 147 4.88 31.27 -22.90
C CYS A 147 4.61 31.60 -21.41
N LYS A 148 5.60 31.16 -20.62
CA LYS A 148 6.08 31.63 -19.31
C LYS A 148 5.32 32.81 -18.67
N ASP A 149 5.07 32.65 -17.37
CA ASP A 149 4.57 33.65 -16.41
C ASP A 149 3.07 33.58 -16.12
N PHE A 150 2.68 32.47 -15.47
CA PHE A 150 1.37 32.29 -14.84
C PHE A 150 1.32 33.00 -13.47
N VAL A 151 0.90 34.27 -13.43
CA VAL A 151 0.23 34.82 -12.24
C VAL A 151 -1.00 35.70 -12.54
N GLU A 152 -1.13 36.39 -13.68
CA GLU A 152 -2.00 37.60 -13.65
C GLU A 152 -3.04 37.81 -14.77
N ALA A 153 -3.52 36.78 -15.47
CA ALA A 153 -4.54 37.02 -16.49
C ALA A 153 -5.57 35.88 -16.67
N ILE A 154 -6.39 35.59 -15.66
CA ILE A 154 -7.70 34.92 -15.88
C ILE A 154 -8.76 35.55 -14.96
N CYS A 155 -9.90 35.93 -15.54
CA CYS A 155 -11.05 36.56 -14.90
C CYS A 155 -11.54 35.84 -13.62
N PRO A 156 -12.10 36.57 -12.62
CA PRO A 156 -12.22 36.08 -11.24
C PRO A 156 -13.37 35.08 -10.96
N SER A 157 -14.21 34.74 -11.95
CA SER A 157 -15.50 34.08 -11.68
C SER A 157 -15.50 32.54 -11.75
N GLU A 158 -14.44 31.89 -12.29
CA GLU A 158 -14.39 30.42 -12.44
C GLU A 158 -13.17 29.74 -11.79
N LEU A 159 -12.30 30.52 -11.14
CA LEU A 159 -10.99 30.10 -10.62
C LEU A 159 -10.97 28.99 -9.53
N PRO A 160 -11.97 28.80 -8.64
CA PRO A 160 -11.82 27.84 -7.54
C PRO A 160 -11.84 26.36 -7.99
N VAL A 161 -12.40 26.09 -9.17
CA VAL A 161 -12.71 24.74 -9.64
C VAL A 161 -11.57 24.12 -10.46
N LEU A 162 -10.76 24.96 -11.12
CA LEU A 162 -9.59 24.55 -11.93
C LEU A 162 -8.28 24.49 -11.12
N SER A 163 -8.23 25.12 -9.94
CA SER A 163 -7.00 25.40 -9.16
C SER A 163 -6.22 24.17 -8.66
N ARG A 164 -6.78 22.96 -8.73
CA ARG A 164 -6.14 21.73 -8.24
C ARG A 164 -6.11 20.59 -9.26
N VAL A 165 -6.11 20.90 -10.55
CA VAL A 165 -5.87 19.88 -11.59
C VAL A 165 -4.37 19.77 -11.84
N ARG A 166 -3.81 18.56 -11.70
CA ARG A 166 -2.40 18.28 -12.03
C ARG A 166 -2.24 17.06 -12.90
N GLN A 167 -1.20 17.08 -13.73
CA GLN A 167 -0.81 15.94 -14.56
C GLN A 167 0.00 14.94 -13.73
N CYS A 168 -0.41 13.67 -13.73
CA CYS A 168 0.38 12.59 -13.16
C CYS A 168 1.37 12.07 -14.20
N ASN A 169 2.67 12.12 -13.87
CA ASN A 169 3.74 11.66 -14.77
C ASN A 169 3.72 10.16 -15.06
N TRP A 170 3.19 9.35 -14.14
CA TRP A 170 3.07 7.90 -14.29
C TRP A 170 1.83 7.51 -15.11
N CYS A 171 0.67 8.04 -14.73
CA CYS A 171 -0.59 7.73 -15.39
C CYS A 171 -0.78 8.46 -16.72
N LYS A 172 0.02 9.50 -17.00
CA LYS A 172 -0.12 10.41 -18.16
C LYS A 172 -1.54 10.96 -18.29
N ALA A 173 -2.13 11.30 -17.15
CA ALA A 173 -3.52 11.77 -17.05
C ALA A 173 -3.60 12.98 -16.11
N ASN A 174 -4.47 13.92 -16.45
CA ASN A 174 -4.80 15.07 -15.60
C ASN A 174 -5.86 14.67 -14.57
N VAL A 175 -5.59 14.91 -13.30
CA VAL A 175 -6.45 14.50 -12.18
C VAL A 175 -6.87 15.73 -11.38
N ARG A 176 -8.18 15.87 -11.15
CA ARG A 176 -8.75 16.94 -10.33
C ARG A 176 -8.57 16.64 -8.85
N GLY A 177 -8.13 17.65 -8.09
CA GLY A 177 -7.77 17.52 -6.69
C GLY A 177 -6.68 16.47 -6.49
N TYR A 178 -5.73 16.40 -7.42
CA TYR A 178 -4.59 15.48 -7.36
C TYR A 178 -3.89 15.61 -6.01
N ASP A 179 -3.60 14.49 -5.38
CA ASP A 179 -2.85 14.44 -4.12
C ASP A 179 -1.51 13.74 -4.35
N HIS A 180 -1.55 12.51 -4.84
CA HIS A 180 -0.36 11.77 -5.26
C HIS A 180 -0.74 10.59 -6.16
N HIS A 181 0.24 9.97 -6.81
CA HIS A 181 0.08 8.63 -7.35
C HIS A 181 0.46 7.61 -6.28
N CYS A 182 -0.42 6.67 -5.96
CA CYS A 182 -0.17 5.66 -4.94
C CYS A 182 0.21 4.34 -5.61
N PRO A 183 1.48 3.89 -5.54
CA PRO A 183 1.88 2.61 -6.12
C PRO A 183 1.10 1.45 -5.49
N ALA A 184 0.90 1.46 -4.16
CA ALA A 184 0.16 0.42 -3.42
C ALA A 184 -1.24 0.16 -4.00
N PHE A 185 -1.92 1.19 -4.50
CA PHE A 185 -3.23 1.09 -5.13
C PHE A 185 -3.18 1.19 -6.66
N GLY A 186 -2.00 1.34 -7.27
CA GLY A 186 -1.80 1.36 -8.72
C GLY A 186 -2.65 2.41 -9.44
N THR A 187 -2.99 3.52 -8.77
CA THR A 187 -3.86 4.58 -9.27
C THR A 187 -3.51 5.92 -8.62
N CYS A 188 -3.98 7.01 -9.21
CA CYS A 188 -3.90 8.32 -8.59
C CYS A 188 -4.88 8.43 -7.42
N ILE A 189 -4.50 9.16 -6.38
CA ILE A 189 -5.41 9.64 -5.34
C ILE A 189 -5.76 11.08 -5.70
N GLY A 190 -7.06 11.32 -5.86
CA GLY A 190 -7.62 12.58 -6.30
C GLY A 190 -8.95 12.87 -5.62
N GLN A 191 -9.65 13.91 -6.08
CA GLN A 191 -10.86 14.39 -5.43
C GLN A 191 -11.94 13.32 -5.24
N LYS A 192 -12.12 12.42 -6.23
CA LYS A 192 -13.23 11.45 -6.23
C LYS A 192 -12.97 10.22 -5.36
N ASN A 193 -11.72 9.84 -5.12
CA ASN A 193 -11.38 8.62 -4.38
C ASN A 193 -10.61 8.89 -3.07
N HIS A 194 -10.27 10.14 -2.74
CA HIS A 194 -9.56 10.48 -1.50
C HIS A 194 -10.25 9.96 -0.23
N ARG A 195 -11.59 10.01 -0.15
CA ARG A 195 -12.33 9.48 1.01
C ARG A 195 -12.16 7.96 1.16
N LEU A 196 -12.23 7.24 0.03
CA LEU A 196 -12.03 5.78 0.03
C LEU A 196 -10.57 5.43 0.38
N PHE A 197 -9.61 6.21 -0.11
CA PHE A 197 -8.20 6.09 0.27
C PHE A 197 -8.01 6.21 1.79
N MET A 198 -8.57 7.25 2.42
CA MET A 198 -8.50 7.42 3.88
C MET A 198 -9.16 6.26 4.62
N ALA A 199 -10.35 5.83 4.17
CA ALA A 199 -11.05 4.70 4.78
C ALA A 199 -10.25 3.39 4.66
N LEU A 200 -9.61 3.14 3.52
CA LEU A 200 -8.73 1.99 3.32
C LEU A 200 -7.49 2.07 4.21
N LEU A 201 -6.81 3.21 4.27
CA LEU A 201 -5.62 3.40 5.10
C LEU A 201 -5.93 3.13 6.58
N THR A 202 -7.02 3.70 7.09
CA THR A 202 -7.49 3.41 8.46
C THR A 202 -7.89 1.94 8.61
N GLY A 203 -8.57 1.36 7.61
CA GLY A 203 -8.96 -0.05 7.61
C GLY A 203 -7.76 -1.01 7.70
N PHE A 204 -6.66 -0.72 7.00
CA PHE A 204 -5.41 -1.49 7.08
C PHE A 204 -4.84 -1.45 8.50
N VAL A 205 -4.70 -0.24 9.07
CA VAL A 205 -4.20 -0.07 10.45
C VAL A 205 -5.05 -0.85 11.45
N VAL A 206 -6.37 -0.78 11.32
CA VAL A 206 -7.30 -1.49 12.21
C VAL A 206 -7.15 -3.00 12.04
N ALA A 207 -7.22 -3.52 10.81
CA ALA A 207 -7.15 -4.96 10.55
C ALA A 207 -5.82 -5.58 11.00
N GLU A 208 -4.70 -4.89 10.77
CA GLU A 208 -3.37 -5.34 11.20
C GLU A 208 -3.21 -5.27 12.72
N SER A 209 -3.82 -4.27 13.37
CA SER A 209 -3.88 -4.19 14.84
C SER A 209 -4.71 -5.33 15.43
N THR A 210 -5.88 -5.61 14.86
CA THR A 210 -6.75 -6.74 15.26
C THR A 210 -6.02 -8.08 15.07
N TYR A 211 -5.33 -8.26 13.94
CA TYR A 211 -4.49 -9.44 13.68
C TYR A 211 -3.36 -9.60 14.71
N THR A 212 -2.67 -8.51 15.04
CA THR A 212 -1.58 -8.49 16.05
C THR A 212 -2.10 -8.86 17.43
N MET A 213 -3.28 -8.36 17.81
CA MET A 213 -3.94 -8.74 19.06
C MET A 213 -4.25 -10.24 19.11
N CYS A 214 -4.80 -10.81 18.03
CA CYS A 214 -5.13 -12.24 17.97
C CYS A 214 -3.86 -13.10 18.02
N SER A 215 -2.81 -12.70 17.30
CA SER A 215 -1.51 -13.35 17.33
C SER A 215 -0.90 -13.35 18.73
N THR A 216 -1.00 -12.22 19.44
CA THR A 216 -0.52 -12.10 20.84
C THR A 216 -1.28 -13.05 21.78
N LYS A 217 -2.61 -13.14 21.64
CA LYS A 217 -3.43 -14.09 22.42
C LYS A 217 -3.03 -15.53 22.15
N TYR A 218 -2.86 -15.90 20.88
CA TYR A 218 -2.40 -17.22 20.47
C TYR A 218 -1.04 -17.57 21.11
N ILE A 219 -0.04 -16.69 20.94
CA ILE A 219 1.31 -16.90 21.48
C ILE A 219 1.29 -17.01 23.01
N THR A 220 0.55 -16.12 23.69
CA THR A 220 0.44 -16.14 25.16
C THR A 220 -0.17 -17.44 25.66
N ARG A 221 -1.17 -17.98 24.96
CA ARG A 221 -1.76 -19.29 25.28
C ARG A 221 -0.75 -20.42 25.08
N CYS A 222 0.01 -20.43 23.98
CA CYS A 222 1.07 -21.43 23.76
C CYS A 222 2.12 -21.42 24.89
N ILE A 223 2.49 -20.24 25.38
CA ILE A 223 3.41 -20.07 26.51
C ILE A 223 2.78 -20.62 27.80
N ASN A 224 1.55 -20.18 28.12
CA ASN A 224 0.89 -20.53 29.38
C ASN A 224 0.51 -22.01 29.49
N SER A 225 0.12 -22.64 28.38
CA SER A 225 -0.22 -24.07 28.35
C SER A 225 1.01 -24.98 28.39
N GLY A 226 2.24 -24.43 28.39
CA GLY A 226 3.47 -25.22 28.28
C GLY A 226 3.58 -25.99 26.95
N THR A 227 2.69 -25.73 25.99
CA THR A 227 2.61 -26.39 24.69
C THR A 227 3.62 -25.85 23.69
N LEU A 228 4.55 -24.99 24.09
CA LEU A 228 5.73 -24.63 23.28
C LEU A 228 6.48 -25.85 22.70
N ARG A 229 6.41 -27.01 23.38
CA ARG A 229 6.98 -28.28 22.93
C ARG A 229 6.02 -29.19 22.12
N SER A 230 4.71 -28.90 22.15
CA SER A 230 3.64 -29.73 21.57
C SER A 230 3.05 -29.10 20.29
N GLU A 231 2.96 -27.77 20.24
CA GLU A 231 2.57 -27.07 19.03
C GLU A 231 3.62 -27.24 17.93
N ASN A 232 3.17 -27.27 16.68
CA ASN A 232 4.08 -27.37 15.55
C ASN A 232 5.00 -26.12 15.55
N PRO A 233 6.33 -26.27 15.72
CA PRO A 233 7.24 -25.15 15.78
C PRO A 233 7.21 -24.29 14.51
N VAL A 234 6.74 -24.85 13.38
CA VAL A 234 6.51 -24.11 12.14
C VAL A 234 5.34 -23.13 12.28
N SER A 235 4.22 -23.55 12.87
CA SER A 235 3.03 -22.71 13.05
C SER A 235 3.30 -21.53 13.98
N LEU A 236 4.00 -21.77 15.10
CA LEU A 236 4.36 -20.70 16.04
C LEU A 236 5.31 -19.68 15.40
N ASN A 237 6.36 -20.15 14.71
CA ASN A 237 7.28 -19.27 13.99
C ASN A 237 6.57 -18.47 12.89
N LEU A 238 5.62 -19.09 12.19
CA LEU A 238 4.81 -18.41 11.18
C LEU A 238 3.98 -17.28 11.81
N VAL A 239 3.29 -17.53 12.93
CA VAL A 239 2.49 -16.50 13.63
C VAL A 239 3.38 -15.38 14.18
N ILE A 240 4.53 -15.70 14.79
CA ILE A 240 5.47 -14.66 15.27
C ILE A 240 5.96 -13.82 14.09
N SER A 241 6.31 -14.45 12.96
CA SER A 241 6.78 -13.78 11.75
C SER A 241 5.75 -12.82 11.17
N THR A 242 4.52 -13.29 10.95
CA THR A 242 3.44 -12.46 10.39
C THR A 242 3.01 -11.37 11.36
N MET A 243 3.08 -11.61 12.68
CA MET A 243 2.88 -10.58 13.69
C MET A 243 3.97 -9.50 13.63
N LEU A 244 5.25 -9.85 13.52
CA LEU A 244 6.34 -8.89 13.35
C LEU A 244 6.16 -8.05 12.08
N PHE A 245 5.80 -8.70 10.96
CA PHE A 245 5.47 -8.00 9.72
C PHE A 245 4.30 -7.03 9.91
N SER A 246 3.21 -7.47 10.56
CA SER A 246 2.04 -6.66 10.84
C SER A 246 2.37 -5.44 11.71
N ILE A 247 3.21 -5.60 12.73
CA ILE A 247 3.64 -4.48 13.59
C ILE A 247 4.46 -3.46 12.78
N LEU A 248 5.38 -3.92 11.93
CA LEU A 248 6.16 -3.04 11.06
C LEU A 248 5.25 -2.23 10.11
N GLN A 249 4.23 -2.86 9.55
CA GLN A 249 3.23 -2.18 8.71
C GLN A 249 2.46 -1.11 9.50
N VAL A 250 1.91 -1.46 10.66
CA VAL A 250 1.14 -0.53 11.51
C VAL A 250 1.96 0.69 11.90
N VAL A 251 3.21 0.52 12.33
CA VAL A 251 4.08 1.63 12.74
C VAL A 251 4.23 2.67 11.62
N TRP A 252 4.52 2.21 10.41
CA TRP A 252 4.64 3.09 9.25
C TRP A 252 3.29 3.70 8.83
N GLN A 253 2.24 2.88 8.76
CA GLN A 253 0.92 3.32 8.32
C GLN A 253 0.30 4.36 9.26
N ILE A 254 0.55 4.29 10.57
CA ILE A 254 0.11 5.32 11.53
C ILE A 254 0.77 6.66 11.22
N VAL A 255 2.09 6.68 10.96
CA VAL A 255 2.80 7.92 10.59
C VAL A 255 2.22 8.49 9.31
N PHE A 256 1.97 7.64 8.31
CA PHE A 256 1.38 8.04 7.04
C PHE A 256 -0.08 8.53 7.18
N LEU A 257 -0.87 7.91 8.06
CA LEU A 257 -2.23 8.32 8.38
C LEU A 257 -2.24 9.68 9.09
N MET A 258 -1.37 9.88 10.08
CA MET A 258 -1.21 11.16 10.78
C MET A 258 -0.85 12.28 9.81
N TRP A 259 0.06 12.00 8.86
CA TRP A 259 0.40 12.92 7.78
C TRP A 259 -0.83 13.34 6.95
N HIS A 260 -1.64 12.38 6.51
CA HIS A 260 -2.83 12.69 5.72
C HIS A 260 -3.92 13.40 6.54
N ILE A 261 -4.06 13.08 7.84
CA ILE A 261 -4.96 13.82 8.74
C ILE A 261 -4.50 15.28 8.85
N TYR A 262 -3.20 15.52 9.04
CA TYR A 262 -2.62 16.86 9.02
C TYR A 262 -2.95 17.59 7.71
N CYS A 263 -2.72 16.96 6.56
CA CYS A 263 -3.07 17.53 5.25
C CYS A 263 -4.56 17.90 5.15
N ILE A 264 -5.47 17.05 5.64
CA ILE A 264 -6.91 17.33 5.68
C ILE A 264 -7.22 18.54 6.58
N CYS A 265 -6.65 18.58 7.79
CA CYS A 265 -6.89 19.66 8.75
C CYS A 265 -6.47 21.03 8.23
N PHE A 266 -5.38 21.10 7.48
CA PHE A 266 -4.87 22.34 6.89
C PHE A 266 -5.36 22.57 5.45
N ASN A 267 -6.20 21.68 4.91
CA ASN A 267 -6.66 21.69 3.51
C ASN A 267 -5.50 21.79 2.50
N ILE A 268 -4.40 21.09 2.78
CA ILE A 268 -3.21 21.00 1.93
C ILE A 268 -3.23 19.65 1.23
N LYS A 269 -2.84 19.60 -0.04
CA LYS A 269 -2.59 18.34 -0.74
C LYS A 269 -1.12 17.94 -0.67
N THR A 270 -0.84 16.64 -0.70
CA THR A 270 0.52 16.12 -0.56
C THR A 270 1.45 16.68 -1.64
N ASP A 271 0.98 16.81 -2.87
CA ASP A 271 1.70 17.44 -3.97
C ASP A 271 1.97 18.94 -3.72
N GLU A 272 0.98 19.68 -3.20
CA GLU A 272 1.12 21.10 -2.85
C GLU A 272 2.19 21.30 -1.78
N TRP A 273 2.20 20.44 -0.75
CA TRP A 273 3.19 20.48 0.32
C TRP A 273 4.59 20.16 -0.20
N VAL A 274 4.73 19.11 -1.01
CA VAL A 274 6.02 18.69 -1.57
C VAL A 274 6.62 19.81 -2.41
N ILE A 275 5.83 20.43 -3.30
CA ILE A 275 6.25 21.57 -4.11
C ILE A 275 6.71 22.75 -3.25
N SER A 276 5.99 23.06 -2.17
CA SER A 276 6.26 24.22 -1.31
C SER A 276 7.46 24.05 -0.38
N ASN A 277 7.81 22.82 -0.01
CA ASN A 277 8.85 22.52 1.01
C ASN A 277 10.12 21.88 0.43
N PHE A 278 10.28 21.86 -0.89
CA PHE A 278 11.42 21.26 -1.58
C PHE A 278 12.83 21.71 -1.11
N PRO A 279 13.09 22.94 -0.63
CA PRO A 279 14.45 23.26 -0.23
C PRO A 279 14.89 22.65 1.12
N CYS A 280 13.98 22.18 1.99
CA CYS A 280 14.35 21.72 3.35
C CYS A 280 14.02 20.25 3.69
N PHE A 281 13.06 19.60 3.04
CA PHE A 281 12.56 18.29 3.48
C PHE A 281 12.60 17.16 2.44
N GLY A 282 13.13 17.44 1.24
CA GLY A 282 13.16 16.51 0.11
C GLY A 282 13.87 15.18 0.40
N LEU A 283 14.76 15.11 1.40
CA LEU A 283 15.46 13.88 1.77
C LEU A 283 14.63 12.94 2.66
N PHE A 284 13.76 13.43 3.55
CA PHE A 284 13.11 12.56 4.55
C PHE A 284 11.92 11.79 3.97
N LEU A 285 11.08 12.47 3.17
CA LEU A 285 9.95 11.84 2.49
C LEU A 285 10.37 11.03 1.26
N HIS A 286 11.41 11.46 0.55
CA HIS A 286 11.97 10.64 -0.52
C HIS A 286 12.51 9.33 0.05
N GLN A 287 13.19 9.31 1.20
CA GLN A 287 13.69 8.06 1.82
C GLN A 287 12.56 7.14 2.33
N LEU A 288 11.46 7.70 2.86
CA LEU A 288 10.31 6.94 3.35
C LEU A 288 9.39 6.43 2.22
N GLN A 289 9.16 7.24 1.18
CA GLN A 289 8.59 6.74 -0.09
C GLN A 289 9.54 5.74 -0.75
N VAL A 290 10.86 5.94 -0.70
CA VAL A 290 11.88 5.02 -1.24
C VAL A 290 11.81 3.65 -0.58
N VAL A 291 11.38 3.49 0.69
CA VAL A 291 11.17 2.15 1.25
C VAL A 291 10.04 1.36 0.52
N PHE A 292 8.98 2.04 0.07
CA PHE A 292 7.92 1.42 -0.75
C PHE A 292 8.17 1.51 -2.27
N SER A 293 8.80 2.56 -2.76
CA SER A 293 9.27 2.71 -4.14
C SER A 293 10.47 1.80 -4.44
N LEU A 294 11.21 1.33 -3.43
CA LEU A 294 12.22 0.28 -3.58
C LEU A 294 11.57 -1.09 -3.78
N ALA A 295 10.42 -1.34 -3.15
CA ALA A 295 9.65 -2.56 -3.36
C ALA A 295 8.91 -2.58 -4.70
N VAL A 296 8.38 -1.44 -5.11
CA VAL A 296 7.47 -1.35 -6.27
C VAL A 296 7.70 -0.10 -7.10
N SER A 297 8.94 0.11 -7.54
CA SER A 297 9.16 0.82 -8.79
C SER A 297 8.64 -0.08 -9.91
N CYS A 298 7.41 0.16 -10.37
CA CYS A 298 7.09 -0.14 -11.76
C CYS A 298 8.08 0.64 -12.62
N SER A 299 8.81 -0.08 -13.47
CA SER A 299 9.46 0.45 -14.67
C SER A 299 8.51 1.37 -15.45
#